data_AF-A0A7W9EK24-F1
#
_entry.id   AF-A0A7W9EK24-F1
#
_cell.length_a   1.000
_cell.length_b   1.000
_cell.length_c   1.000
_cell.angle_alpha   90.00
_cell.angle_beta   90.00
_cell.angle_gamma   90.00
#
_symmetry.space_group_name_H-M   'P 1'
#
loop_
_entity.id
_entity.type
_entity.pdbx_description
1 polymer ?
#
loop_
_entity_poly.entity_id
_entity_poly.type
_entity_poly.pdbx_seq_one_letter_code
_entity_poly.pdbx_strand_id
1 'polypeptide(L)' 'MTDEQTVTDAEYLYRRAEQELLQAQRAEHPAVVKAHYMLAGYYLDLVYGPGDAEKAAAE' A
#
# COMPACT_ATOMS: atom_id res chain seq x y z
N MET A 1 -16.55 16.06 2.49
CA MET A 1 -16.16 14.80 1.84
C MET A 1 -16.55 13.70 2.80
N THR A 2 -17.50 12.86 2.43
CA THR A 2 -18.19 11.91 3.32
C THR A 2 -17.27 10.76 3.72
N ASP A 3 -17.39 10.32 4.97
CA ASP A 3 -16.70 9.16 5.61
C ASP A 3 -16.69 7.88 4.74
N GLU A 4 -17.70 7.73 3.88
CA GLU A 4 -17.85 6.62 2.95
C GLU A 4 -16.81 6.60 1.80
N GLN A 5 -16.34 7.77 1.32
CA GLN A 5 -15.29 7.82 0.29
C GLN A 5 -13.93 7.40 0.86
N THR A 6 -13.63 7.77 2.10
CA THR A 6 -12.38 7.40 2.78
C THR A 6 -12.32 5.92 3.11
N VAL A 7 -13.44 5.30 3.49
CA VAL A 7 -13.53 3.84 3.69
C VAL A 7 -13.34 3.09 2.37
N THR A 8 -13.92 3.59 1.28
CA THR A 8 -13.77 2.98 -0.06
C THR A 8 -12.33 3.05 -0.57
N ASP A 9 -11.66 4.18 -0.37
CA ASP A 9 -10.24 4.35 -0.74
C ASP A 9 -9.34 3.43 0.10
N ALA A 10 -9.57 3.33 1.41
CA ALA A 10 -8.80 2.43 2.28
C ALA A 10 -8.96 0.96 1.90
N GLU A 11 -10.19 0.50 1.61
CA GLU A 11 -10.45 -0.87 1.19
C GLU A 11 -9.83 -1.18 -0.18
N TYR A 12 -9.90 -0.23 -1.13
CA TYR A 12 -9.24 -0.35 -2.42
C TYR A 12 -7.72 -0.52 -2.27
N LEU A 13 -7.09 0.35 -1.48
CA LEU A 13 -5.65 0.32 -1.25
C LEU A 13 -5.21 -0.97 -0.56
N TYR A 14 -5.98 -1.44 0.43
CA TYR A 14 -5.74 -2.72 1.09
C TYR A 14 -5.80 -3.90 0.12
N ARG A 15 -6.87 -4.00 -0.69
CA ARG A 15 -6.99 -5.06 -1.71
C ARG A 15 -5.86 -4.99 -2.74
N ARG A 16 -5.41 -3.78 -3.08
CA ARG A 16 -4.29 -3.60 -4.00
C ARG A 16 -2.99 -4.10 -3.39
N ALA A 17 -2.73 -3.84 -2.11
CA ALA A 17 -1.59 -4.39 -1.39
C ALA A 17 -1.59 -5.94 -1.41
N GLU A 18 -2.74 -6.57 -1.16
CA GLU A 18 -2.86 -8.03 -1.21
C GLU A 18 -2.58 -8.60 -2.61
N GLN A 19 -3.03 -7.92 -3.67
CA GLN A 19 -2.71 -8.32 -5.04
C GLN A 19 -1.21 -8.29 -5.31
N GLU A 20 -0.52 -7.23 -4.90
CA GLU A 20 0.93 -7.13 -5.09
C GLU A 20 1.67 -8.23 -4.30
N LEU A 21 1.23 -8.57 -3.08
CA LEU A 21 1.79 -9.70 -2.32
C LEU A 21 1.60 -11.06 -3.03
N LEU A 22 0.44 -11.29 -3.66
CA LEU A 22 0.20 -12.48 -4.46
C LEU A 22 1.10 -12.53 -5.70
N GLN A 23 1.34 -11.38 -6.35
CA GLN A 23 2.26 -11.32 -7.49
C GLN A 23 3.72 -11.52 -7.06
N ALA A 24 4.12 -10.98 -5.91
CA ALA A 24 5.45 -11.22 -5.33
C ALA A 24 5.72 -12.71 -5.13
N GLN A 25 4.72 -13.47 -4.64
CA GLN A 25 4.83 -14.92 -4.45
C GLN A 25 4.88 -15.72 -5.76
N ARG A 26 4.36 -15.16 -6.85
CA ARG A 26 4.35 -15.79 -8.19
C ARG A 26 5.57 -15.40 -9.04
N ALA A 27 6.23 -14.30 -8.71
CA ALA A 27 7.36 -13.80 -9.47
C ALA A 27 8.61 -14.66 -9.25
N GLU A 28 9.25 -15.08 -10.33
CA GLU A 28 10.47 -15.88 -10.28
C GLU A 28 11.74 -15.02 -10.21
N HIS A 29 11.67 -13.79 -10.74
CA HIS A 29 12.83 -12.90 -10.78
C HIS A 29 12.93 -12.06 -9.48
N PRO A 30 14.07 -12.10 -8.75
CA PRO A 30 14.21 -11.41 -7.47
C PRO A 30 13.93 -9.90 -7.50
N ALA A 31 14.30 -9.22 -8.60
CA ALA A 31 14.01 -7.79 -8.74
C ALA A 31 12.51 -7.50 -8.87
N VAL A 32 11.73 -8.42 -9.46
CA VAL A 32 10.28 -8.28 -9.62
C VAL A 32 9.59 -8.55 -8.28
N VAL A 33 10.05 -9.57 -7.53
CA VAL A 33 9.62 -9.81 -6.14
C VAL A 33 9.82 -8.57 -5.28
N LYS A 34 11.01 -7.96 -5.35
CA LYS A 34 11.32 -6.71 -4.64
C LYS A 34 10.37 -5.57 -5.04
N ALA A 35 10.10 -5.41 -6.33
CA ALA A 35 9.18 -4.37 -6.82
C ALA A 35 7.77 -4.53 -6.23
N HIS A 36 7.22 -5.74 -6.26
CA HIS A 36 5.91 -6.02 -5.68
C HIS A 36 5.86 -5.80 -4.16
N TYR A 37 6.91 -6.18 -3.43
CA TYR A 37 6.98 -5.89 -2.00
C TYR A 37 7.04 -4.40 -1.69
N MET A 38 7.77 -3.61 -2.48
CA MET A 38 7.80 -2.15 -2.31
C MET A 38 6.43 -1.52 -2.56
N LEU A 39 5.70 -1.98 -3.59
CA LEU A 39 4.35 -1.50 -3.87
C LEU A 39 3.35 -1.90 -2.78
N ALA A 40 3.41 -3.15 -2.30
CA ALA A 40 2.56 -3.60 -1.20
C ALA A 40 2.77 -2.76 0.07
N GLY A 41 4.03 -2.50 0.43
CA GLY A 41 4.38 -1.64 1.56
C GLY A 41 3.85 -0.21 1.37
N TYR A 42 4.02 0.37 0.18
CA TYR A 42 3.49 1.71 -0.14
C TYR A 42 1.97 1.80 0.04
N TYR A 43 1.22 0.82 -0.46
CA TYR A 43 -0.24 0.81 -0.28
C TYR A 43 -0.65 0.66 1.19
N LEU A 44 0.06 -0.16 1.98
CA LEU A 44 -0.21 -0.30 3.40
C LEU A 44 0.14 0.97 4.19
N ASP A 45 1.22 1.66 3.81
CA ASP A 45 1.58 2.97 4.37
C ASP A 45 0.48 4.01 4.12
N LEU A 46 -0.20 3.99 2.97
CA LEU A 46 -1.33 4.89 2.71
C LEU A 46 -2.57 4.56 3.55
N VAL A 47 -2.75 3.28 3.93
CA VAL A 47 -3.91 2.84 4.72
C VAL A 47 -3.67 3.03 6.22
N TYR A 48 -2.47 2.72 6.70
CA TYR A 48 -2.15 2.62 8.13
C TYR A 48 -1.05 3.56 8.59
N GLY A 49 -0.32 4.18 7.66
CA GLY A 49 0.76 5.09 7.99
C GLY A 49 0.23 6.41 8.55
N PRO A 50 1.09 7.16 9.27
CA PRO A 50 0.78 8.53 9.61
C PRO A 50 0.48 9.29 8.32
N GLY A 51 -0.63 10.04 8.29
CA GLY A 51 -0.98 10.85 7.12
C GLY A 51 0.15 11.80 6.74
N ASP A 52 0.20 12.25 5.49
CA ASP A 52 1.33 13.05 4.96
C ASP A 52 1.72 14.25 5.85
N ALA A 53 0.75 14.85 6.55
CA ALA A 53 0.98 15.94 7.50
C ALA A 53 1.84 15.54 8.71
N GLU A 54 1.75 14.30 9.16
CA GLU A 54 2.41 13.77 10.34
C GLU A 54 3.75 13.10 9.99
N LYS A 55 3.88 12.59 8.76
CA LYS A 55 5.17 12.16 8.18
C LYS A 55 6.12 13.35 7.96
N ALA A 56 5.61 14.49 7.46
CA ALA A 56 6.39 15.70 7.22
C ALA A 56 6.85 16.44 8.49
N ALA A 57 6.19 16.21 9.64
CA ALA A 57 6.58 16.80 10.93
C ALA A 57 7.69 16.01 11.64
N ALA A 58 8.03 14.81 11.15
CA ALA A 58 9.01 13.90 11.75
C ALA A 58 10.35 13.84 10.99
N GLU A 59 10.48 14.51 9.83
CA GLU A 59 11.71 14.72 9.06
C GLU A 59 12.38 16.06 9.38
#